data_AF-A0A321L9C0-F1
#
_entry.id   AF-A0A321L9C0-F1
#
_cell.length_a   1.000
_cell.length_b   1.000
_cell.length_c   1.000
_cell.angle_alpha   90.00
_cell.angle_beta   90.00
_cell.angle_gamma   90.00
#
_symmetry.space_group_name_H-M   'P 1'
#
loop_
_entity.id
_entity.type
_entity.pdbx_description
1 polymer ?
#
loop_
_entity_poly.entity_id
_entity_poly.type
_entity_poly.pdbx_seq_one_letter_code
_entity_poly.pdbx_strand_id
1 'polypeptide(L)'
;MNEVRLNILDARGAMNGIVHCGLAEGAMAALSAEPETIAELEAAIERFIRRQDNDGGAFSSFKSGEDFDQWDQGTVIIDLAARVVATKSLYCTLQWRGDVEYYKGDQATGVWLPYCIPEDWLLLHSTENGVEVRDALTEYKANRDGRRAERAANEPIDVRAVLYGIPMIRFVADACTAAKNRRAAEGFGDSTSGGDLPGNLSPSAIRLVKLIHGRWLMTPRVELRGRTPRDVTLEKIDFIESDLLTREIQWELLGEAALPIARDSYAYRFAGFGSHEFVVYHHLLRHLLRQCLTRLKRESESEAGDRSAGPHSTIGGDVDQSSTGESLLDWLQSIKEEWLNEPNAIFEGRIPSAIIEIERRRIPLPMSEEETLREEGIPEEVVERIITKINIARSEIKEGLTSYRLMDKMEGEGLGPEFKYFDLPESEAGFVFSIYRTREEWKGSEIKRRDLDARYDDIRARRQETTLEEGEEGEDGQQVH
;
A
#
# COMPACT_ATOMS: atom_id res chain seq x y z
N MET A 1 -3.98 20.24 -36.49
CA MET A 1 -2.98 20.45 -35.43
C MET A 1 -3.73 20.27 -34.14
N ASN A 2 -3.19 19.49 -33.21
CA ASN A 2 -3.77 19.25 -31.90
C ASN A 2 -2.76 19.78 -30.87
N GLU A 3 -2.55 21.10 -30.90
CA GLU A 3 -1.56 21.74 -30.03
C GLU A 3 -2.25 22.51 -28.90
N VAL A 4 -1.60 22.54 -27.75
CA VAL A 4 -2.01 23.34 -26.59
C VAL A 4 -0.81 24.10 -26.04
N ARG A 5 -1.09 25.18 -25.33
CA ARG A 5 -0.08 25.81 -24.48
C ARG A 5 -0.04 25.11 -23.12
N LEU A 6 1.07 24.44 -22.81
CA LEU A 6 1.28 23.80 -21.52
C LEU A 6 2.11 24.73 -20.62
N ASN A 7 1.57 25.05 -19.44
CA ASN A 7 2.26 25.74 -18.36
C ASN A 7 2.54 24.76 -17.23
N ILE A 8 3.76 24.76 -16.71
CA ILE A 8 4.15 23.93 -15.57
C ILE A 8 4.80 24.83 -14.54
N LEU A 9 4.31 24.74 -13.31
CA LEU A 9 4.73 25.56 -12.19
C LEU A 9 5.08 24.68 -11.00
N ASP A 10 6.15 25.02 -10.31
CA ASP A 10 6.50 24.46 -9.01
C ASP A 10 6.88 25.57 -8.02
N ALA A 11 7.39 25.20 -6.85
CA ALA A 11 7.78 26.17 -5.83
C ALA A 11 8.99 27.04 -6.22
N ARG A 12 9.76 26.63 -7.23
CA ARG A 12 11.01 27.28 -7.67
C ARG A 12 10.80 28.18 -8.89
N GLY A 13 9.80 27.89 -9.71
CA GLY A 13 9.50 28.72 -10.88
C GLY A 13 8.38 28.18 -11.76
N ALA A 14 8.31 28.76 -12.95
CA ALA A 14 7.34 28.40 -13.97
C ALA A 14 8.02 28.32 -15.34
N MET A 15 7.47 27.48 -16.20
CA MET A 15 7.84 27.40 -17.60
C MET A 15 6.64 27.07 -18.48
N ASN A 16 6.72 27.40 -19.76
CA ASN A 16 5.67 27.13 -20.73
C ASN A 16 6.21 26.75 -22.12
N GLY A 17 5.39 26.04 -22.88
CA GLY A 17 5.68 25.63 -24.24
C GLY A 17 4.42 25.34 -25.04
N ILE A 18 4.55 25.31 -26.36
CA ILE A 18 3.52 24.81 -27.28
C ILE A 18 3.82 23.35 -27.53
N VAL A 19 2.86 22.47 -27.25
CA VAL A 19 3.03 21.02 -27.32
C VAL A 19 1.82 20.34 -27.94
N HIS A 20 2.03 19.14 -28.48
CA HIS A 20 0.92 18.26 -28.86
C HIS A 20 0.10 17.85 -27.64
N CYS A 21 -1.22 17.70 -27.77
CA CYS A 21 -2.12 17.30 -26.68
C CYS A 21 -1.65 16.03 -25.95
N GLY A 22 -1.10 15.05 -26.68
CA GLY A 22 -0.59 13.81 -26.07
C GLY A 22 0.54 14.04 -25.06
N LEU A 23 1.39 15.06 -25.25
CA LEU A 23 2.42 15.42 -24.25
C LEU A 23 1.79 16.06 -23.01
N ALA A 24 0.76 16.90 -23.19
CA ALA A 24 0.03 17.46 -22.06
C ALA A 24 -0.73 16.37 -21.28
N GLU A 25 -1.34 15.41 -21.96
CA GLU A 25 -2.02 14.26 -21.33
C GLU A 25 -1.04 13.33 -20.62
N GLY A 26 0.10 13.02 -21.23
CA GLY A 26 1.18 12.27 -20.58
C GLY A 26 1.72 12.99 -19.34
N ALA A 27 1.83 14.32 -19.36
CA ALA A 27 2.20 15.11 -18.19
C ALA A 27 1.13 15.08 -17.09
N MET A 28 -0.15 15.09 -17.43
CA MET A 28 -1.24 14.91 -16.46
C MET A 28 -1.23 13.50 -15.85
N ALA A 29 -1.04 12.47 -16.68
CA ALA A 29 -0.93 11.08 -16.22
C ALA A 29 0.29 10.87 -15.31
N ALA A 30 1.41 11.55 -15.59
CA ALA A 30 2.62 11.53 -14.78
C ALA A 30 2.43 12.06 -13.35
N LEU A 31 1.34 12.78 -13.07
CA LEU A 31 0.98 13.20 -11.70
C LEU A 31 0.68 12.02 -10.77
N SER A 32 0.43 10.82 -11.33
CA SER A 32 0.36 9.55 -10.57
C SER A 32 1.65 9.27 -9.78
N ALA A 33 2.79 9.83 -10.20
CA ALA A 33 4.06 9.71 -9.48
C ALA A 33 4.21 10.70 -8.30
N GLU A 34 3.18 11.52 -8.00
CA GLU A 34 3.21 12.58 -7.00
C GLU A 34 4.42 13.55 -7.08
N PRO A 35 4.76 14.10 -8.27
CA PRO A 35 5.86 15.04 -8.39
C PRO A 35 5.54 16.37 -7.67
N GLU A 36 6.54 16.94 -7.00
CA GLU A 36 6.48 18.28 -6.39
C GLU A 36 7.38 19.29 -7.14
N THR A 37 8.27 18.81 -8.01
CA THR A 37 9.15 19.64 -8.82
C THR A 37 8.99 19.34 -10.31
N ILE A 38 9.32 20.33 -11.15
CA ILE A 38 9.32 20.17 -12.61
C ILE A 38 10.22 19.00 -13.03
N ALA A 39 11.37 18.81 -12.38
CA ALA A 39 12.31 17.73 -12.69
C ALA A 39 11.72 16.34 -12.36
N GLU A 40 11.00 16.21 -11.25
CA GLU A 40 10.29 14.97 -10.92
C GLU A 40 9.17 14.68 -11.91
N LEU A 41 8.41 15.70 -12.33
CA LEU A 41 7.38 15.55 -13.35
C LEU A 41 7.99 15.10 -14.68
N GLU A 42 9.09 15.73 -15.10
CA GLU A 42 9.81 15.37 -16.33
C GLU A 42 10.29 13.92 -16.30
N ALA A 43 10.86 13.46 -15.18
CA ALA A 43 11.25 12.07 -15.01
C ALA A 43 10.04 11.11 -15.00
N ALA A 44 8.92 11.52 -14.40
CA ALA A 44 7.70 10.71 -14.32
C ALA A 44 6.99 10.56 -15.68
N ILE A 45 7.16 11.52 -16.61
CA ILE A 45 6.57 11.45 -17.96
C ILE A 45 7.07 10.27 -18.77
N GLU A 46 8.29 9.79 -18.52
CA GLU A 46 8.85 8.63 -19.24
C GLU A 46 8.02 7.35 -19.03
N ARG A 47 7.13 7.32 -18.02
CA ARG A 47 6.12 6.27 -17.84
C ARG A 47 5.12 6.21 -18.99
N PHE A 48 4.84 7.32 -19.65
CA PHE A 48 3.80 7.42 -20.68
C PHE A 48 4.36 7.83 -22.05
N ILE A 49 5.54 8.48 -22.06
CA ILE A 49 6.19 8.98 -23.27
C ILE A 49 7.68 8.65 -23.18
N ARG A 50 8.08 7.54 -23.80
CA ARG A 50 9.48 7.12 -23.83
C ARG A 50 10.23 7.90 -24.90
N ARG A 51 11.15 8.77 -24.51
CA ARG A 51 11.93 9.59 -25.45
C ARG A 51 13.12 8.81 -26.03
N GLN A 52 13.67 9.29 -27.16
CA GLN A 52 14.93 8.76 -27.67
C GLN A 52 16.11 9.38 -26.90
N ASP A 53 17.21 8.64 -26.76
CA ASP A 53 18.38 9.01 -25.96
C ASP A 53 19.00 10.39 -26.31
N ASN A 54 18.69 10.94 -27.49
CA ASN A 54 19.22 12.21 -27.99
C ASN A 54 18.24 13.41 -27.89
N ASP A 55 17.01 13.22 -27.41
CA ASP A 55 15.94 14.23 -27.53
C ASP A 55 15.93 15.29 -26.40
N GLY A 56 16.90 15.26 -25.49
CA GLY A 56 16.93 16.10 -24.29
C GLY A 56 15.79 15.80 -23.32
N GLY A 57 15.60 16.65 -22.30
CA GLY A 57 14.45 16.56 -21.37
C GLY A 57 13.13 16.95 -22.03
N ALA A 58 12.00 16.33 -21.62
CA ALA A 58 10.65 16.53 -22.20
C ALA A 58 10.26 18.01 -22.35
N PHE A 59 10.82 18.86 -21.48
CA PHE A 59 10.56 20.29 -21.42
C PHE A 59 11.74 21.16 -21.84
N SER A 60 12.77 20.57 -22.45
CA SER A 60 13.98 21.29 -22.89
C SER A 60 13.73 22.45 -23.86
N SER A 61 12.62 22.42 -24.62
CA SER A 61 12.21 23.51 -25.53
C SER A 61 11.36 24.60 -24.84
N PHE A 62 11.02 24.43 -23.56
CA PHE A 62 10.14 25.33 -22.84
C PHE A 62 10.88 26.62 -22.48
N LYS A 63 10.11 27.71 -22.40
CA LYS A 63 10.61 29.03 -21.99
C LYS A 63 10.27 29.24 -20.53
N SER A 64 11.15 29.94 -19.81
CA SER A 64 10.87 30.36 -18.44
C SER A 64 9.73 31.38 -18.40
N GLY A 65 8.89 31.29 -17.37
CA GLY A 65 7.76 32.17 -17.12
C GLY A 65 6.40 31.50 -17.34
N GLU A 66 5.35 32.21 -16.94
CA GLU A 66 3.95 31.84 -17.19
C GLU A 66 3.50 32.45 -18.52
N ASP A 67 2.73 31.70 -19.32
CA ASP A 67 2.02 32.21 -20.49
C ASP A 67 0.65 31.53 -20.57
N PHE A 68 -0.38 32.23 -20.10
CA PHE A 68 -1.75 31.71 -20.06
C PHE A 68 -2.57 32.06 -21.31
N ASP A 69 -1.97 32.69 -22.32
CA ASP A 69 -2.72 32.99 -23.54
C ASP A 69 -3.05 31.67 -24.27
N GLN A 70 -4.24 31.61 -24.84
CA GLN A 70 -4.73 30.41 -25.52
C GLN A 70 -3.93 30.14 -26.80
N TRP A 71 -3.61 28.87 -27.06
CA TRP A 71 -2.98 28.43 -28.29
C TRP A 71 -3.75 27.29 -28.93
N ASP A 72 -4.08 27.41 -30.22
CA ASP A 72 -4.82 26.40 -31.00
C ASP A 72 -5.97 25.76 -30.20
N GLN A 73 -5.77 24.54 -29.69
CA GLN A 73 -6.78 23.77 -28.98
C GLN A 73 -6.97 24.13 -27.51
N GLY A 74 -6.17 25.04 -26.94
CA GLY A 74 -6.35 25.48 -25.56
C GLY A 74 -5.09 25.80 -24.77
N THR A 75 -5.29 25.87 -23.46
CA THR A 75 -4.22 26.01 -22.46
C THR A 75 -4.39 24.95 -21.38
N VAL A 76 -3.30 24.32 -20.99
CA VAL A 76 -3.20 23.39 -19.86
C VAL A 76 -2.22 23.98 -18.86
N ILE A 77 -2.59 23.94 -17.58
CA ILE A 77 -1.78 24.43 -16.46
C ILE A 77 -1.62 23.29 -15.47
N ILE A 78 -0.39 22.96 -15.13
CA ILE A 78 -0.02 22.02 -14.09
C ILE A 78 0.75 22.82 -13.03
N ASP A 79 0.12 23.06 -11.88
CA ASP A 79 0.75 23.74 -10.74
C ASP A 79 1.03 22.71 -9.64
N LEU A 80 2.27 22.23 -9.59
CA LEU A 80 2.74 21.23 -8.63
C LEU A 80 2.67 21.77 -7.20
N ALA A 81 3.07 23.02 -6.99
CA ALA A 81 3.09 23.64 -5.66
C ALA A 81 1.68 23.81 -5.07
N ALA A 82 0.68 24.08 -5.93
CA ALA A 82 -0.72 24.17 -5.52
C ALA A 82 -1.47 22.82 -5.58
N ARG A 83 -0.87 21.78 -6.18
CA ARG A 83 -1.55 20.57 -6.67
C ARG A 83 -2.85 20.91 -7.40
N VAL A 84 -2.75 21.68 -8.48
CA VAL A 84 -3.89 22.05 -9.34
C VAL A 84 -3.56 21.71 -10.79
N VAL A 85 -4.50 21.10 -11.50
CA VAL A 85 -4.49 21.02 -12.96
C VAL A 85 -5.67 21.81 -13.48
N ALA A 86 -5.42 22.77 -14.37
CA ALA A 86 -6.48 23.53 -15.01
C ALA A 86 -6.39 23.42 -16.53
N THR A 87 -7.48 23.03 -17.17
CA THR A 87 -7.55 22.84 -18.62
C THR A 87 -8.65 23.70 -19.23
N LYS A 88 -8.24 24.58 -20.13
CA LYS A 88 -9.11 25.29 -21.07
C LYS A 88 -8.83 24.74 -22.47
N SER A 89 -9.19 23.48 -22.69
CA SER A 89 -9.01 22.78 -23.97
C SER A 89 -10.19 21.84 -24.22
N LEU A 90 -10.58 21.66 -25.48
CA LEU A 90 -11.62 20.69 -25.87
C LEU A 90 -11.09 19.27 -26.08
N TYR A 91 -9.77 19.09 -26.05
CA TYR A 91 -9.11 17.84 -26.44
C TYR A 91 -8.44 17.12 -25.27
N CYS A 92 -7.95 17.87 -24.29
CA CYS A 92 -7.37 17.27 -23.08
C CYS A 92 -8.49 16.95 -22.08
N THR A 93 -8.84 15.67 -21.94
CA THR A 93 -9.78 15.24 -20.91
C THR A 93 -9.10 15.13 -19.56
N LEU A 94 -9.64 15.84 -18.57
CA LEU A 94 -9.09 15.86 -17.21
C LEU A 94 -9.89 14.91 -16.32
N GLN A 95 -9.28 13.82 -15.88
CA GLN A 95 -9.91 12.84 -15.00
C GLN A 95 -8.95 12.40 -13.90
N TRP A 96 -9.51 11.99 -12.77
CA TRP A 96 -8.74 11.42 -11.66
C TRP A 96 -8.17 10.04 -11.99
N ARG A 97 -8.86 9.31 -12.86
CA ARG A 97 -8.46 8.01 -13.38
C ARG A 97 -8.84 8.01 -14.84
N GLY A 98 -7.96 7.48 -15.68
CA GLY A 98 -8.21 7.37 -17.11
C GLY A 98 -7.05 6.66 -17.75
N ASP A 99 -7.02 6.72 -19.07
CA ASP A 99 -5.99 6.12 -19.88
C ASP A 99 -5.36 7.18 -20.78
N VAL A 100 -4.07 7.06 -21.04
CA VAL A 100 -3.37 7.85 -22.04
C VAL A 100 -2.68 6.92 -23.04
N GLU A 101 -2.65 7.32 -24.30
CA GLU A 101 -1.89 6.58 -25.30
C GLU A 101 -0.39 6.67 -24.99
N TYR A 102 0.31 5.53 -25.05
CA TYR A 102 1.76 5.44 -24.87
C TYR A 102 2.47 5.88 -26.14
N TYR A 103 3.48 6.74 -25.96
CA TYR A 103 4.31 7.24 -27.05
C TYR A 103 5.73 6.72 -26.94
N LYS A 104 6.32 6.37 -28.09
CA LYS A 104 7.73 6.07 -28.26
C LYS A 104 8.36 7.12 -29.17
N GLY A 105 9.03 8.09 -28.58
CA GLY A 105 9.46 9.32 -29.24
C GLY A 105 8.26 10.17 -29.60
N ASP A 106 8.11 10.49 -30.87
CA ASP A 106 6.99 11.20 -31.46
C ASP A 106 5.88 10.27 -31.99
N GLN A 107 6.05 8.95 -31.85
CA GLN A 107 5.13 7.96 -32.39
C GLN A 107 4.19 7.41 -31.32
N ALA A 108 2.89 7.60 -31.55
CA ALA A 108 1.83 6.89 -30.86
C ALA A 108 1.95 5.38 -31.11
N THR A 109 1.84 4.57 -30.06
CA THR A 109 1.98 3.11 -30.18
C THR A 109 0.64 2.38 -30.32
N GLY A 110 -0.49 3.07 -30.12
CA GLY A 110 -1.82 2.45 -30.02
C GLY A 110 -2.07 1.70 -28.71
N VAL A 111 -1.09 1.64 -27.81
CA VAL A 111 -1.24 1.06 -26.46
C VAL A 111 -1.74 2.14 -25.53
N TRP A 112 -2.82 1.86 -24.79
CA TRP A 112 -3.40 2.78 -23.82
C TRP A 112 -3.00 2.34 -22.42
N LEU A 113 -2.39 3.26 -21.67
CA LEU A 113 -1.89 3.00 -20.32
C LEU A 113 -2.77 3.68 -19.28
N PRO A 114 -3.23 2.94 -18.26
CA PRO A 114 -4.01 3.52 -17.19
C PRO A 114 -3.14 4.41 -16.29
N TYR A 115 -3.78 5.43 -15.71
CA TYR A 115 -3.18 6.30 -14.71
C TYR A 115 -4.19 6.62 -13.60
N CYS A 116 -3.68 7.03 -12.44
CA CYS A 116 -4.51 7.51 -11.34
C CYS A 116 -3.84 8.71 -10.65
N ILE A 117 -4.57 9.80 -10.51
CA ILE A 117 -4.11 11.02 -9.85
C ILE A 117 -4.62 11.00 -8.41
N PRO A 118 -3.78 11.28 -7.40
CA PRO A 118 -4.22 11.28 -6.00
C PRO A 118 -5.25 12.37 -5.74
N GLU A 119 -6.25 12.08 -4.91
CA GLU A 119 -7.44 12.92 -4.68
C GLU A 119 -7.16 14.33 -4.12
N ASP A 120 -5.94 14.62 -3.67
CA ASP A 120 -5.58 15.93 -3.14
C ASP A 120 -5.22 16.96 -4.22
N TRP A 121 -5.14 16.54 -5.49
CA TRP A 121 -5.11 17.46 -6.63
C TRP A 121 -6.42 18.25 -6.76
N LEU A 122 -6.43 19.34 -7.51
CA LEU A 122 -7.66 20.03 -7.87
C LEU A 122 -7.73 20.05 -9.39
N LEU A 123 -8.74 19.35 -9.93
CA LEU A 123 -8.94 19.23 -11.37
C LEU A 123 -9.98 20.25 -11.82
N LEU A 124 -9.55 21.28 -12.56
CA LEU A 124 -10.39 22.36 -13.08
C LEU A 124 -10.51 22.23 -14.59
N HIS A 125 -11.74 22.16 -15.10
CA HIS A 125 -11.99 22.05 -16.53
C HIS A 125 -12.97 23.13 -17.00
N SER A 126 -12.65 23.80 -18.11
CA SER A 126 -13.53 24.84 -18.65
C SER A 126 -14.78 24.29 -19.32
N THR A 127 -14.75 23.02 -19.73
CA THR A 127 -15.81 22.39 -20.50
C THR A 127 -16.23 21.07 -19.90
N GLU A 128 -17.52 20.83 -19.73
CA GLU A 128 -18.05 19.54 -19.30
C GLU A 128 -19.04 19.07 -20.37
N ASN A 129 -18.81 17.89 -20.95
CA ASN A 129 -19.64 17.35 -22.06
C ASN A 129 -19.81 18.33 -23.23
N GLY A 130 -18.78 19.12 -23.55
CA GLY A 130 -18.80 20.10 -24.63
C GLY A 130 -19.56 21.40 -24.32
N VAL A 131 -20.02 21.60 -23.08
CA VAL A 131 -20.65 22.84 -22.62
C VAL A 131 -19.64 23.61 -21.75
N GLU A 132 -19.46 24.90 -22.01
CA GLU A 132 -18.65 25.77 -21.16
C GLU A 132 -19.35 25.93 -19.80
N VAL A 133 -18.73 25.44 -18.72
CA VAL A 133 -19.36 25.42 -17.39
C VAL A 133 -18.84 26.56 -16.52
N ARG A 134 -17.51 26.70 -16.41
CA ARG A 134 -16.81 27.73 -15.62
C ARG A 134 -15.46 28.03 -16.25
N ASP A 135 -14.95 29.25 -16.11
CA ASP A 135 -13.62 29.57 -16.61
C ASP A 135 -12.54 29.00 -15.67
N ALA A 136 -11.99 27.83 -16.00
CA ALA A 136 -10.95 27.15 -15.24
C ALA A 136 -9.72 28.03 -14.97
N LEU A 137 -9.38 28.95 -15.87
CA LEU A 137 -8.25 29.87 -15.67
C LEU A 137 -8.53 30.87 -14.56
N THR A 138 -9.74 31.42 -14.52
CA THR A 138 -10.18 32.33 -13.45
C THR A 138 -10.22 31.62 -12.11
N GLU A 139 -10.75 30.40 -12.07
CA GLU A 139 -10.80 29.58 -10.86
C GLU A 139 -9.40 29.19 -10.36
N TYR A 140 -8.50 28.80 -11.27
CA TYR A 140 -7.10 28.53 -10.94
C TYR A 140 -6.44 29.75 -10.30
N LYS A 141 -6.53 30.93 -10.92
CA LYS A 141 -5.93 32.17 -10.39
C LYS A 141 -6.49 32.55 -9.02
N ALA A 142 -7.78 32.31 -8.80
CA ALA A 142 -8.42 32.59 -7.51
C ALA A 142 -7.96 31.65 -6.38
N ASN A 143 -7.60 30.40 -6.70
CA ASN A 143 -7.31 29.37 -5.69
C ASN A 143 -5.80 29.11 -5.48
N ARG A 144 -4.93 29.36 -6.47
CA ARG A 144 -3.53 28.89 -6.45
C ARG A 144 -2.75 29.38 -5.23
N ASP A 145 -2.88 30.66 -4.87
CA ASP A 145 -2.08 31.25 -3.79
C ASP A 145 -2.54 30.74 -2.42
N GLY A 146 -3.85 30.56 -2.24
CA GLY A 146 -4.42 29.97 -1.03
C GLY A 146 -3.96 28.53 -0.82
N ARG A 147 -4.01 27.71 -1.87
CA ARG A 147 -3.55 26.31 -1.81
C ARG A 147 -2.05 26.19 -1.59
N ARG A 148 -1.23 27.03 -2.24
CA ARG A 148 0.22 27.10 -1.99
C ARG A 148 0.51 27.47 -0.54
N ALA A 149 -0.21 28.46 0.02
CA ALA A 149 -0.05 28.87 1.41
C ALA A 149 -0.49 27.77 2.38
N GLU A 150 -1.60 27.09 2.12
CA GLU A 150 -2.09 25.96 2.93
C GLU A 150 -1.08 24.80 2.93
N ARG A 151 -0.52 24.45 1.77
CA ARG A 151 0.49 23.39 1.65
C ARG A 151 1.80 23.78 2.31
N ALA A 152 2.25 25.02 2.15
CA ALA A 152 3.42 25.54 2.84
C ALA A 152 3.25 25.55 4.38
N ALA A 153 2.03 25.82 4.87
CA ALA A 153 1.72 25.74 6.29
C ALA A 153 1.65 24.29 6.82
N ASN A 154 1.34 23.33 5.95
CA ASN A 154 1.22 21.91 6.26
C ASN A 154 2.39 21.11 5.68
N GLU A 155 3.61 21.41 6.15
CA GLU A 155 4.80 20.72 5.65
C GLU A 155 4.66 19.19 5.78
N PRO A 156 5.09 18.41 4.78
CA PRO A 156 5.05 16.95 4.82
C PRO A 156 5.86 16.37 5.99
N ILE A 157 5.31 15.35 6.66
CA ILE A 157 5.97 14.69 7.78
C ILE A 157 6.58 13.39 7.29
N ASP A 158 7.80 13.07 7.73
CA ASP A 158 8.38 11.75 7.56
C ASP A 158 7.72 10.75 8.53
N VAL A 159 6.57 10.22 8.11
CA VAL A 159 5.78 9.25 8.90
C VAL A 159 6.60 7.97 9.17
N ARG A 160 7.42 7.55 8.21
CA ARG A 160 8.27 6.35 8.34
C ARG A 160 9.30 6.50 9.45
N ALA A 161 9.85 7.69 9.66
CA ALA A 161 10.73 7.98 10.80
C ALA A 161 10.04 7.79 12.17
N VAL A 162 8.71 7.92 12.24
CA VAL A 162 7.93 7.64 13.46
C VAL A 162 7.61 6.16 13.57
N LEU A 163 7.11 5.55 12.48
CA LEU A 163 6.65 4.16 12.47
C LEU A 163 7.81 3.16 12.61
N TYR A 164 8.96 3.41 11.97
CA TYR A 164 10.12 2.51 12.00
C TYR A 164 11.26 3.01 12.89
N GLY A 165 11.13 4.20 13.48
CA GLY A 165 12.18 4.84 14.26
C GLY A 165 12.03 4.73 15.78
N ILE A 166 12.73 5.63 16.46
CA ILE A 166 12.79 5.71 17.92
C ILE A 166 11.41 5.82 18.60
N PRO A 167 10.42 6.56 18.07
CA PRO A 167 9.10 6.63 18.70
C PRO A 167 8.43 5.26 18.87
N MET A 168 8.53 4.38 17.86
CA MET A 168 8.02 3.01 17.94
C MET A 168 8.79 2.18 18.96
N ILE A 169 10.12 2.19 18.88
CA ILE A 169 10.97 1.38 19.76
C ILE A 169 10.78 1.75 21.23
N ARG A 170 10.74 3.06 21.54
CA ARG A 170 10.47 3.55 22.90
C ARG A 170 9.10 3.10 23.40
N PHE A 171 8.06 3.24 22.58
CA PHE A 171 6.73 2.77 22.99
C PHE A 171 6.71 1.28 23.29
N VAL A 172 7.35 0.44 22.46
CA VAL A 172 7.42 -1.01 22.67
C VAL A 172 8.09 -1.31 24.02
N ALA A 173 9.25 -0.70 24.29
CA ALA A 173 9.97 -0.87 25.55
C ALA A 173 9.13 -0.46 26.77
N ASP A 174 8.54 0.73 26.72
CA ASP A 174 7.75 1.31 27.81
C ASP A 174 6.49 0.47 28.08
N ALA A 175 5.76 0.10 27.03
CA ALA A 175 4.52 -0.66 27.15
C ALA A 175 4.75 -2.09 27.69
N CYS A 176 5.81 -2.76 27.22
CA CYS A 176 6.17 -4.08 27.71
C CYS A 176 6.66 -4.05 29.16
N THR A 177 7.48 -3.05 29.52
CA THR A 177 7.94 -2.85 30.90
C THR A 177 6.78 -2.54 31.84
N ALA A 178 5.85 -1.67 31.44
CA ALA A 178 4.65 -1.38 32.20
C ALA A 178 3.76 -2.62 32.37
N ALA A 179 3.65 -3.47 31.34
CA ALA A 179 2.90 -4.73 31.43
C ALA A 179 3.56 -5.74 32.38
N LYS A 180 4.90 -5.87 32.35
CA LYS A 180 5.69 -6.66 33.31
C LYS A 180 5.39 -6.22 34.75
N ASN A 181 5.51 -4.91 35.01
CA ASN A 181 5.33 -4.35 36.35
C ASN A 181 3.91 -4.54 36.90
N ARG A 182 2.88 -4.42 36.05
CA ARG A 182 1.49 -4.69 36.45
C ARG A 182 1.26 -6.15 36.81
N ARG A 183 1.77 -7.09 36.01
CA ARG A 183 1.66 -8.53 36.30
C ARG A 183 2.32 -8.90 37.62
N ALA A 184 3.49 -8.32 37.90
CA ALA A 184 4.18 -8.50 39.17
C ALA A 184 3.36 -7.95 40.36
N ALA A 185 2.70 -6.80 40.20
CA ALA A 185 1.85 -6.20 41.23
C ALA A 185 0.54 -6.98 41.47
N GLU A 186 -0.02 -7.58 40.43
CA GLU A 186 -1.29 -8.33 40.49
C GLU A 186 -1.12 -9.77 41.01
N GLY A 187 0.11 -10.23 41.28
CA GLY A 187 0.39 -11.56 41.83
C GLY A 187 0.04 -12.72 40.88
N PHE A 188 -0.21 -12.44 39.60
CA PHE A 188 -0.46 -13.45 38.59
C PHE A 188 0.85 -14.15 38.22
N GLY A 189 1.17 -15.24 38.93
CA GLY A 189 2.12 -16.23 38.44
C GLY A 189 1.55 -16.89 37.18
N ASP A 190 2.29 -16.87 36.07
CA ASP A 190 1.92 -17.60 34.85
C ASP A 190 2.13 -19.10 35.15
N SER A 191 1.19 -19.72 35.87
CA SER A 191 1.20 -21.14 36.22
C SER A 191 0.80 -21.98 35.01
N THR A 192 1.51 -21.85 33.88
CA THR A 192 1.38 -22.80 32.77
C THR A 192 2.47 -23.85 32.89
N SER A 193 2.17 -24.88 33.67
CA SER A 193 2.96 -26.11 33.83
C SER A 193 2.86 -27.07 32.61
N GLY A 194 2.64 -26.53 31.41
CA GLY A 194 2.36 -27.32 30.22
C GLY A 194 3.34 -27.03 29.10
N GLY A 195 4.43 -27.81 29.02
CA GLY A 195 5.20 -28.14 27.81
C GLY A 195 5.32 -27.09 26.70
N ASP A 196 5.59 -25.81 27.02
CA ASP A 196 5.88 -24.82 26.00
C ASP A 196 7.22 -25.19 25.32
N LEU A 197 7.15 -25.61 24.06
CA LEU A 197 8.33 -25.71 23.21
C LEU A 197 9.07 -24.36 23.22
N PRO A 198 10.41 -24.34 23.28
CA PRO A 198 11.18 -23.11 23.31
C PRO A 198 10.87 -22.26 22.08
N GLY A 199 10.12 -21.17 22.27
CA GLY A 199 9.78 -20.21 21.21
C GLY A 199 8.30 -19.83 21.10
N ASN A 200 7.37 -20.60 21.70
CA ASN A 200 5.94 -20.27 21.64
C ASN A 200 5.51 -19.39 22.84
N LEU A 201 4.81 -18.29 22.53
CA LEU A 201 4.21 -17.44 23.55
C LEU A 201 2.94 -18.07 24.10
N SER A 202 2.73 -17.96 25.41
CA SER A 202 1.48 -18.35 26.04
C SER A 202 0.30 -17.59 25.43
N PRO A 203 -0.93 -18.15 25.41
CA PRO A 203 -2.11 -17.44 24.92
C PRO A 203 -2.36 -16.09 25.60
N SER A 204 -1.95 -15.94 26.87
CA SER A 204 -2.02 -14.69 27.61
C SER A 204 -1.04 -13.64 27.07
N ALA A 205 0.18 -14.05 26.70
CA ALA A 205 1.17 -13.19 26.06
C ALA A 205 0.76 -12.80 24.64
N ILE A 206 0.16 -13.70 23.86
CA ILE A 206 -0.38 -13.38 22.53
C ILE A 206 -1.47 -12.30 22.62
N ARG A 207 -2.40 -12.41 23.58
CA ARG A 207 -3.41 -11.37 23.84
C ARG A 207 -2.78 -10.04 24.25
N LEU A 208 -1.73 -10.07 25.07
CA LEU A 208 -1.02 -8.86 25.49
C LEU A 208 -0.33 -8.17 24.30
N VAL A 209 0.31 -8.93 23.40
CA VAL A 209 0.90 -8.39 22.16
C VAL A 209 -0.18 -7.70 21.32
N LYS A 210 -1.34 -8.35 21.10
CA LYS A 210 -2.46 -7.74 20.38
C LYS A 210 -2.94 -6.45 21.07
N LEU A 211 -3.05 -6.45 22.40
CA LEU A 211 -3.49 -5.26 23.14
C LEU A 211 -2.49 -4.09 23.01
N ILE A 212 -1.19 -4.33 23.18
CA ILE A 212 -0.16 -3.29 23.08
C ILE A 212 -0.07 -2.76 21.64
N HIS A 213 -0.08 -3.64 20.65
CA HIS A 213 -0.08 -3.25 19.24
C HIS A 213 -1.33 -2.43 18.90
N GLY A 214 -2.52 -2.85 19.34
CA GLY A 214 -3.75 -2.09 19.12
C GLY A 214 -3.71 -0.70 19.75
N ARG A 215 -3.13 -0.58 20.96
CA ARG A 215 -2.86 0.72 21.58
C ARG A 215 -1.90 1.58 20.76
N TRP A 216 -0.83 0.99 20.23
CA TRP A 216 0.09 1.71 19.36
C TRP A 216 -0.65 2.33 18.17
N LEU A 217 -1.46 1.53 17.47
CA LEU A 217 -2.16 1.92 16.24
C LEU A 217 -3.25 2.96 16.47
N MET A 218 -3.93 2.94 17.62
CA MET A 218 -5.12 3.75 17.89
C MET A 218 -4.87 4.96 18.77
N THR A 219 -3.63 5.17 19.25
CA THR A 219 -3.31 6.31 20.12
C THR A 219 -2.75 7.47 19.30
N PRO A 220 -3.37 8.66 19.35
CA PRO A 220 -2.84 9.89 18.76
C PRO A 220 -1.39 10.17 19.17
N ARG A 221 -0.57 10.64 18.22
CA ARG A 221 0.85 10.95 18.46
C ARG A 221 1.16 12.39 18.12
N VAL A 222 1.95 13.04 18.97
CA VAL A 222 2.40 14.42 18.73
C VAL A 222 3.29 14.50 17.49
N GLU A 223 4.11 13.46 17.27
CA GLU A 223 4.99 13.31 16.11
C GLU A 223 4.21 13.15 14.79
N LEU A 224 2.93 12.75 14.88
CA LEU A 224 2.00 12.63 13.76
C LEU A 224 0.94 13.74 13.77
N ARG A 225 1.22 14.89 14.39
CA ARG A 225 0.28 16.04 14.52
C ARG A 225 -1.08 15.66 15.12
N GLY A 226 -1.07 14.77 16.11
CA GLY A 226 -2.28 14.30 16.80
C GLY A 226 -3.05 13.21 16.04
N ARG A 227 -2.54 12.71 14.92
CA ARG A 227 -3.11 11.56 14.21
C ARG A 227 -2.62 10.24 14.82
N THR A 228 -3.36 9.17 14.60
CA THR A 228 -2.93 7.83 15.01
C THR A 228 -2.03 7.20 13.93
N PRO A 229 -1.13 6.26 14.29
CA PRO A 229 -0.37 5.49 13.29
C PRO A 229 -1.24 4.83 12.24
N ARG A 230 -2.43 4.36 12.62
CA ARG A 230 -3.40 3.77 11.69
C ARG A 230 -3.94 4.78 10.69
N ASP A 231 -4.28 5.99 11.13
CA ASP A 231 -4.82 7.01 10.24
C ASP A 231 -3.83 7.40 9.15
N VAL A 232 -2.53 7.47 9.49
CA VAL A 232 -1.48 7.85 8.53
C VAL A 232 -1.09 6.70 7.60
N THR A 233 -1.15 5.44 8.07
CA THR A 233 -0.88 4.28 7.20
C THR A 233 -2.00 4.05 6.18
N LEU A 234 -3.26 4.33 6.55
CA LEU A 234 -4.42 4.08 5.68
C LEU A 234 -4.84 5.25 4.80
N GLU A 235 -4.29 6.47 5.00
CA GLU A 235 -4.75 7.69 4.32
C GLU A 235 -4.73 7.61 2.79
N LYS A 236 -3.71 6.96 2.23
CA LYS A 236 -3.48 6.89 0.78
C LYS A 236 -3.40 5.45 0.25
N ILE A 237 -3.81 4.46 1.04
CA ILE A 237 -3.64 3.04 0.66
C ILE A 237 -4.30 2.74 -0.69
N ASP A 238 -5.55 3.17 -0.90
CA ASP A 238 -6.28 2.93 -2.15
C ASP A 238 -5.60 3.57 -3.36
N PHE A 239 -4.95 4.73 -3.18
CA PHE A 239 -4.19 5.40 -4.22
C PHE A 239 -2.90 4.64 -4.53
N ILE A 240 -2.16 4.19 -3.51
CA ILE A 240 -0.92 3.42 -3.72
C ILE A 240 -1.22 2.09 -4.42
N GLU A 241 -2.26 1.38 -3.98
CA GLU A 241 -2.71 0.15 -4.62
C GLU A 241 -3.14 0.38 -6.07
N SER A 242 -3.90 1.45 -6.32
CA SER A 242 -4.30 1.81 -7.68
C SER A 242 -3.07 2.11 -8.57
N ASP A 243 -2.10 2.88 -8.08
CA ASP A 243 -0.88 3.20 -8.84
C ASP A 243 -0.08 1.93 -9.14
N LEU A 244 0.18 1.08 -8.14
CA LEU A 244 0.86 -0.21 -8.33
C LEU A 244 0.16 -1.09 -9.36
N LEU A 245 -1.17 -1.21 -9.30
CA LEU A 245 -1.95 -1.94 -10.29
C LEU A 245 -1.77 -1.34 -11.70
N THR A 246 -1.80 -0.01 -11.86
CA THR A 246 -1.51 0.59 -13.17
C THR A 246 -0.10 0.29 -13.67
N ARG A 247 0.89 0.16 -12.77
CA ARG A 247 2.25 -0.20 -13.12
C ARG A 247 2.36 -1.66 -13.57
N GLU A 248 1.61 -2.55 -12.95
CA GLU A 248 1.49 -3.97 -13.36
C GLU A 248 0.95 -4.09 -14.78
N ILE A 249 -0.18 -3.43 -15.04
CA ILE A 249 -0.81 -3.43 -16.36
C ILE A 249 0.11 -2.81 -17.40
N GLN A 250 0.79 -1.72 -17.05
CA GLN A 250 1.78 -1.14 -17.95
C GLN A 250 2.88 -2.14 -18.28
N TRP A 251 3.39 -2.89 -17.30
CA TRP A 251 4.41 -3.89 -17.55
C TRP A 251 3.87 -5.00 -18.44
N GLU A 252 2.69 -5.52 -18.15
CA GLU A 252 2.03 -6.53 -18.97
C GLU A 252 1.85 -6.08 -20.44
N LEU A 253 1.34 -4.87 -20.66
CA LEU A 253 1.06 -4.34 -21.99
C LEU A 253 2.32 -4.01 -22.80
N LEU A 254 3.38 -3.52 -22.14
CA LEU A 254 4.61 -3.10 -22.82
C LEU A 254 5.69 -4.18 -22.88
N GLY A 255 5.57 -5.22 -22.05
CA GLY A 255 6.61 -6.23 -21.84
C GLY A 255 7.86 -5.69 -21.12
N GLU A 256 7.80 -4.48 -20.58
CA GLU A 256 8.90 -3.82 -19.88
C GLU A 256 8.42 -3.10 -18.61
N ALA A 257 9.19 -3.21 -17.53
CA ALA A 257 8.86 -2.55 -16.27
C ALA A 257 8.93 -1.03 -16.43
N ALA A 258 7.91 -0.33 -15.92
CA ALA A 258 7.91 1.12 -15.85
C ALA A 258 9.08 1.63 -15.00
N LEU A 259 9.53 2.85 -15.29
CA LEU A 259 10.61 3.45 -14.53
C LEU A 259 10.23 3.64 -13.06
N PRO A 260 11.08 3.18 -12.13
CA PRO A 260 10.81 3.28 -10.71
C PRO A 260 10.93 4.72 -10.23
N ILE A 261 10.19 5.05 -9.17
CA ILE A 261 10.36 6.33 -8.47
C ILE A 261 11.80 6.45 -7.94
N ALA A 262 12.39 7.63 -8.13
CA ALA A 262 13.72 7.96 -7.64
C ALA A 262 13.74 8.11 -6.11
N ARG A 263 14.81 7.66 -5.46
CA ARG A 263 14.93 7.63 -3.98
C ARG A 263 15.00 9.01 -3.34
N ASP A 264 15.43 10.01 -4.09
CA ASP A 264 15.51 11.41 -3.67
C ASP A 264 14.22 12.18 -3.96
N SER A 265 13.26 11.55 -4.65
CA SER A 265 11.97 12.18 -4.93
C SER A 265 11.13 12.39 -3.68
N TYR A 266 10.25 13.37 -3.77
CA TYR A 266 9.24 13.65 -2.78
C TYR A 266 8.36 12.43 -2.48
N ALA A 267 7.85 11.76 -3.52
CA ALA A 267 6.95 10.62 -3.38
C ALA A 267 7.62 9.45 -2.65
N TYR A 268 8.86 9.11 -2.98
CA TYR A 268 9.57 8.03 -2.28
C TYR A 268 9.67 8.30 -0.77
N ARG A 269 9.87 9.57 -0.38
CA ARG A 269 10.03 9.95 1.03
C ARG A 269 8.70 10.09 1.77
N PHE A 270 7.72 10.74 1.17
CA PHE A 270 6.52 11.24 1.87
C PHE A 270 5.19 10.66 1.39
N ALA A 271 5.17 9.86 0.31
CA ALA A 271 3.94 9.23 -0.12
C ALA A 271 3.41 8.23 0.92
N GLY A 272 2.15 7.83 0.72
CA GLY A 272 1.48 6.87 1.58
C GLY A 272 2.11 5.48 1.59
N PHE A 273 1.43 4.59 2.31
CA PHE A 273 1.78 3.18 2.46
C PHE A 273 0.84 2.37 1.57
N GLY A 274 1.39 1.39 0.86
CA GLY A 274 0.59 0.32 0.27
C GLY A 274 0.42 -0.83 1.26
N SER A 275 -0.28 -1.86 0.80
CA SER A 275 -0.59 -3.06 1.55
C SER A 275 0.67 -3.82 1.96
N HIS A 276 1.69 -3.91 1.10
CA HIS A 276 2.90 -4.67 1.37
C HIS A 276 3.72 -4.04 2.49
N GLU A 277 4.00 -2.73 2.42
CA GLU A 277 4.70 -2.03 3.50
C GLU A 277 3.91 -2.10 4.81
N PHE A 278 2.58 -1.98 4.75
CA PHE A 278 1.72 -2.05 5.92
C PHE A 278 1.70 -3.45 6.58
N VAL A 279 1.69 -4.52 5.79
CA VAL A 279 1.81 -5.91 6.28
C VAL A 279 3.18 -6.11 6.94
N VAL A 280 4.26 -5.73 6.26
CA VAL A 280 5.63 -5.81 6.82
C VAL A 280 5.70 -5.07 8.15
N TYR A 281 5.16 -3.87 8.21
CA TYR A 281 5.08 -3.06 9.41
C TYR A 281 4.37 -3.78 10.58
N HIS A 282 3.20 -4.36 10.31
CA HIS A 282 2.43 -5.11 11.29
C HIS A 282 3.19 -6.31 11.86
N HIS A 283 3.90 -7.05 11.00
CA HIS A 283 4.71 -8.19 11.42
C HIS A 283 5.94 -7.77 12.22
N LEU A 284 6.62 -6.70 11.82
CA LEU A 284 7.76 -6.14 12.55
C LEU A 284 7.35 -5.75 13.98
N LEU A 285 6.30 -4.95 14.14
CA LEU A 285 5.88 -4.49 15.46
C LEU A 285 5.48 -5.66 16.38
N ARG A 286 4.79 -6.67 15.82
CA ARG A 286 4.49 -7.90 16.57
C ARG A 286 5.77 -8.63 16.95
N HIS A 287 6.72 -8.79 16.04
CA HIS A 287 8.00 -9.43 16.32
C HIS A 287 8.73 -8.75 17.48
N LEU A 288 8.88 -7.42 17.44
CA LEU A 288 9.53 -6.64 18.50
C LEU A 288 8.82 -6.79 19.86
N LEU A 289 7.48 -6.75 19.88
CA LEU A 289 6.70 -6.97 21.10
C LEU A 289 6.95 -8.37 21.69
N ARG A 290 6.98 -9.41 20.84
CA ARG A 290 7.25 -10.78 21.28
C ARG A 290 8.66 -10.92 21.86
N GLN A 291 9.66 -10.34 21.19
CA GLN A 291 11.05 -10.37 21.64
C GLN A 291 11.21 -9.62 22.98
N CYS A 292 10.64 -8.41 23.09
CA CYS A 292 10.70 -7.61 24.30
C CYS A 292 10.10 -8.35 25.51
N LEU A 293 8.88 -8.89 25.38
CA LEU A 293 8.23 -9.63 26.46
C LEU A 293 8.99 -10.90 26.84
N THR A 294 9.56 -11.61 25.87
CA THR A 294 10.37 -12.81 26.11
C THR A 294 11.64 -12.47 26.90
N ARG A 295 12.34 -11.40 26.53
CA ARG A 295 13.53 -10.93 27.26
C ARG A 295 13.19 -10.52 28.69
N LEU A 296 12.15 -9.70 28.88
CA LEU A 296 11.72 -9.26 30.22
C LEU A 296 11.27 -10.41 31.12
N LYS A 297 10.69 -11.48 30.54
CA LYS A 297 10.35 -12.71 31.26
C LYS A 297 11.61 -13.42 31.77
N ARG A 298 12.61 -13.61 30.91
CA ARG A 298 13.90 -14.22 31.28
C ARG A 298 14.61 -13.44 32.38
N GLU A 299 14.67 -12.11 32.27
CA GLU A 299 15.25 -11.25 33.31
C GLU A 299 14.55 -11.42 34.67
N SER A 300 13.22 -11.58 34.67
CA SER A 300 12.45 -11.83 35.91
C SER A 300 12.75 -13.20 36.52
N GLU A 301 12.91 -14.23 35.68
CA GLU A 301 13.23 -15.60 36.12
C GLU A 301 14.64 -15.68 36.71
N SER A 302 15.60 -14.97 36.11
CA SER A 302 16.96 -14.84 36.66
C SER A 302 16.97 -14.12 38.01
N GLU A 303 16.27 -12.99 38.14
CA GLU A 303 16.17 -12.25 39.42
C GLU A 303 15.50 -13.07 40.53
N ALA A 304 14.50 -13.90 40.19
CA ALA A 304 13.82 -14.77 41.14
C ALA A 304 14.70 -15.96 41.59
N GLY A 305 15.48 -16.53 40.66
CA GLY A 305 16.45 -17.59 40.94
C GLY A 305 17.51 -17.15 41.96
N ASP A 306 18.10 -15.97 41.77
CA ASP A 306 19.12 -15.41 42.67
C ASP A 306 18.59 -15.13 44.08
N ARG A 307 17.32 -14.76 44.24
CA ARG A 307 16.71 -14.53 45.56
C ARG A 307 16.39 -15.84 46.31
N SER A 308 16.32 -16.97 45.60
CA SER A 308 16.04 -18.29 46.19
C SER A 308 17.30 -19.04 46.65
N ALA A 309 18.48 -18.65 46.16
CA ALA A 309 19.76 -19.16 46.64
C ALA A 309 20.11 -18.46 47.97
N GLY A 310 19.96 -19.17 49.09
CA GLY A 310 20.20 -18.64 50.43
C GLY A 310 21.63 -18.10 50.65
N PRO A 311 21.85 -17.33 51.74
CA PRO A 311 23.09 -16.61 52.01
C PRO A 311 24.20 -17.54 52.52
N HIS A 312 24.73 -18.42 51.68
CA HIS A 312 25.93 -19.20 51.96
C HIS A 312 26.76 -19.40 50.70
N SER A 313 27.58 -18.40 50.35
CA SER A 313 29.02 -18.59 50.12
C SER A 313 29.65 -17.27 49.69
N THR A 314 30.22 -16.56 50.66
CA THR A 314 31.24 -15.53 50.42
C THR A 314 32.55 -16.27 50.14
N ILE A 315 33.10 -16.19 48.93
CA ILE A 315 34.55 -16.16 48.66
C ILE A 315 34.73 -15.56 47.26
N GLY A 316 35.57 -14.53 47.21
CA GLY A 316 35.69 -13.58 46.11
C GLY A 316 36.27 -14.17 44.82
N GLY A 317 35.80 -13.60 43.72
CA GLY A 317 36.41 -13.65 42.40
C GLY A 317 36.09 -12.33 41.71
N ASP A 318 37.13 -11.69 41.18
CA ASP A 318 37.16 -10.39 40.52
C ASP A 318 35.88 -10.01 39.76
N VAL A 319 35.30 -8.88 40.16
CA VAL A 319 34.23 -8.21 39.43
C VAL A 319 34.88 -7.50 38.24
N ASP A 320 34.98 -8.20 37.12
CA ASP A 320 35.14 -7.56 35.82
C ASP A 320 33.83 -6.83 35.50
N GLN A 321 33.78 -5.53 35.85
CA GLN A 321 32.66 -4.61 35.59
C GLN A 321 32.58 -4.24 34.10
N SER A 322 32.51 -5.23 33.21
CA SER A 322 32.32 -5.04 31.77
C SER A 322 30.96 -5.55 31.26
N SER A 323 29.95 -5.66 32.13
CA SER A 323 28.56 -5.65 31.67
C SER A 323 28.19 -4.23 31.24
N THR A 324 28.65 -3.82 30.07
CA THR A 324 27.98 -2.77 29.29
C THR A 324 26.57 -3.27 29.03
N GLY A 325 25.65 -2.99 29.97
CA GLY A 325 24.25 -3.31 29.86
C GLY A 325 23.70 -2.58 28.65
N GLU A 326 23.61 -3.28 27.53
CA GLU A 326 22.96 -2.78 26.33
C GLU A 326 21.56 -2.31 26.73
N SER A 327 21.28 -1.02 26.49
CA SER A 327 19.97 -0.44 26.77
C SER A 327 18.91 -1.26 26.05
N LEU A 328 17.75 -1.48 26.69
CA LEU A 328 16.63 -2.18 26.06
C LEU A 328 16.24 -1.54 24.70
N LEU A 329 16.43 -0.22 24.56
CA LEU A 329 16.19 0.50 23.31
C LEU A 329 17.21 0.13 22.23
N ASP A 330 18.50 0.08 22.57
CA ASP A 330 19.58 -0.24 21.62
C ASP A 330 19.44 -1.69 21.14
N TRP A 331 19.11 -2.60 22.06
CA TRP A 331 18.83 -3.98 21.72
C TRP A 331 17.60 -4.14 20.82
N LEU A 332 16.48 -3.48 21.13
CA LEU A 332 15.28 -3.53 20.27
C LEU A 332 15.54 -2.94 18.89
N GLN A 333 16.36 -1.88 18.83
CA GLN A 333 16.79 -1.28 17.58
C GLN A 333 17.66 -2.26 16.77
N SER A 334 18.58 -2.99 17.41
CA SER A 334 19.38 -4.04 16.78
C SER A 334 18.51 -5.17 16.21
N ILE A 335 17.58 -5.71 17.00
CA ILE A 335 16.63 -6.75 16.57
C ILE A 335 15.76 -6.27 15.39
N LYS A 336 15.35 -4.99 15.40
CA LYS A 336 14.60 -4.39 14.29
C LYS A 336 15.42 -4.39 13.00
N GLU A 337 16.68 -3.96 13.06
CA GLU A 337 17.54 -3.91 11.88
C GLU A 337 17.88 -5.32 11.35
N GLU A 338 18.14 -6.29 12.23
CA GLU A 338 18.33 -7.70 11.85
C GLU A 338 17.08 -8.22 11.13
N TRP A 339 15.90 -8.09 11.75
CA TRP A 339 14.65 -8.59 11.17
C TRP A 339 14.32 -7.96 9.82
N LEU A 340 14.60 -6.67 9.64
CA LEU A 340 14.33 -5.97 8.38
C LEU A 340 15.28 -6.37 7.25
N ASN A 341 16.50 -6.80 7.57
CA ASN A 341 17.56 -7.02 6.57
C ASN A 341 17.90 -8.50 6.33
N GLU A 342 17.21 -9.43 7.00
CA GLU A 342 17.38 -10.86 6.80
C GLU A 342 16.21 -11.51 6.04
N PRO A 343 16.46 -12.60 5.28
CA PRO A 343 15.43 -13.44 4.69
C PRO A 343 14.38 -13.89 5.72
N ASN A 344 13.11 -13.67 5.42
CA ASN A 344 12.04 -13.91 6.37
C ASN A 344 11.05 -14.95 5.86
N ALA A 345 10.85 -16.03 6.61
CA ALA A 345 9.93 -17.11 6.23
C ALA A 345 8.46 -16.66 6.07
N ILE A 346 8.03 -15.60 6.77
CA ILE A 346 6.68 -15.02 6.62
C ILE A 346 6.49 -14.46 5.21
N PHE A 347 7.56 -13.95 4.62
CA PHE A 347 7.58 -13.40 3.27
C PHE A 347 8.32 -14.33 2.31
N GLU A 348 8.24 -15.64 2.54
CA GLU A 348 8.77 -16.68 1.66
C GLU A 348 10.28 -16.52 1.36
N GLY A 349 11.03 -16.10 2.39
CA GLY A 349 12.47 -15.87 2.29
C GLY A 349 12.86 -14.51 1.73
N ARG A 350 11.89 -13.64 1.37
CA ARG A 350 12.19 -12.26 0.97
C ARG A 350 12.68 -11.44 2.17
N ILE A 351 13.53 -10.46 1.86
CA ILE A 351 14.02 -9.48 2.83
C ILE A 351 12.94 -8.41 3.02
N PRO A 352 12.43 -8.18 4.25
CA PRO A 352 11.35 -7.22 4.48
C PRO A 352 11.67 -5.79 4.02
N SER A 353 12.89 -5.31 4.22
CA SER A 353 13.31 -3.97 3.75
C SER A 353 13.29 -3.86 2.22
N ALA A 354 13.52 -4.96 1.48
CA ALA A 354 13.41 -4.98 0.04
C ALA A 354 11.95 -4.87 -0.44
N ILE A 355 11.00 -5.48 0.28
CA ILE A 355 9.56 -5.36 -0.01
C ILE A 355 9.12 -3.90 0.15
N ILE A 356 9.51 -3.27 1.27
CA ILE A 356 9.25 -1.83 1.53
C ILE A 356 9.85 -0.98 0.40
N GLU A 357 11.10 -1.26 0.02
CA GLU A 357 11.79 -0.51 -1.03
C GLU A 357 11.10 -0.62 -2.39
N ILE A 358 10.68 -1.83 -2.78
CA ILE A 358 9.95 -2.11 -4.04
C ILE A 358 8.66 -1.29 -4.08
N GLU A 359 7.86 -1.34 -3.02
CA GLU A 359 6.58 -0.62 -2.96
C GLU A 359 6.78 0.90 -2.99
N ARG A 360 7.75 1.43 -2.22
CA ARG A 360 8.08 2.87 -2.20
C ARG A 360 8.58 3.38 -3.54
N ARG A 361 9.20 2.50 -4.34
CA ARG A 361 9.61 2.82 -5.71
C ARG A 361 8.51 2.61 -6.75
N ARG A 362 7.32 2.18 -6.33
CA ARG A 362 6.18 1.83 -7.20
C ARG A 362 6.55 0.78 -8.23
N ILE A 363 7.35 -0.19 -7.80
CA ILE A 363 7.67 -1.37 -8.59
C ILE A 363 6.67 -2.44 -8.17
N PRO A 364 5.91 -3.01 -9.11
CA PRO A 364 5.10 -4.18 -8.81
C PRO A 364 5.91 -5.32 -8.21
N LEU A 365 5.34 -6.06 -7.26
CA LEU A 365 6.05 -7.16 -6.61
C LEU A 365 5.84 -8.45 -7.44
N PRO A 366 6.84 -8.94 -8.19
CA PRO A 366 6.67 -10.11 -9.04
C PRO A 366 6.47 -11.38 -8.20
N MET A 367 5.65 -12.30 -8.70
CA MET A 367 5.63 -13.69 -8.23
C MET A 367 6.83 -14.44 -8.79
N SER A 368 7.38 -15.34 -7.98
CA SER A 368 8.37 -16.33 -8.42
C SER A 368 7.68 -17.49 -9.11
N GLU A 369 8.38 -18.19 -10.01
CA GLU A 369 7.84 -19.40 -10.68
C GLU A 369 7.37 -20.46 -9.65
N GLU A 370 8.05 -20.58 -8.51
CA GLU A 370 7.61 -21.48 -7.42
C GLU A 370 6.31 -21.00 -6.74
N GLU A 371 6.06 -19.69 -6.68
CA GLU A 371 4.79 -19.12 -6.18
C GLU A 371 3.66 -19.34 -7.19
N THR A 372 3.91 -19.07 -8.47
CA THR A 372 2.99 -19.36 -9.57
C THR A 372 2.56 -20.82 -9.58
N LEU A 373 3.51 -21.76 -9.52
CA LEU A 373 3.22 -23.20 -9.50
C LEU A 373 2.47 -23.66 -8.24
N ARG A 374 2.59 -22.95 -7.11
CA ARG A 374 1.77 -23.21 -5.91
C ARG A 374 0.34 -22.72 -6.09
N GLU A 375 0.12 -21.63 -6.80
CA GLU A 375 -1.21 -21.13 -7.14
C GLU A 375 -1.88 -21.96 -8.25
N GLU A 376 -1.12 -22.51 -9.20
CA GLU A 376 -1.64 -23.48 -10.19
C GLU A 376 -2.01 -24.84 -9.57
N GLY A 377 -1.67 -25.07 -8.30
CA GLY A 377 -2.09 -26.21 -7.49
C GLY A 377 -3.50 -26.09 -6.90
N ILE A 378 -4.32 -25.15 -7.37
CA ILE A 378 -5.72 -25.06 -6.99
C ILE A 378 -6.47 -26.21 -7.70
N PRO A 379 -7.04 -27.20 -6.96
CA PRO A 379 -7.78 -28.29 -7.58
C PRO A 379 -8.89 -27.74 -8.49
N GLU A 380 -9.17 -28.39 -9.60
CA GLU A 380 -10.17 -27.96 -10.59
C GLU A 380 -11.55 -27.68 -9.95
N GLU A 381 -11.89 -28.42 -8.87
CA GLU A 381 -13.05 -28.16 -8.01
C GLU A 381 -13.03 -26.78 -7.32
N VAL A 382 -11.86 -26.28 -6.91
CA VAL A 382 -11.69 -24.97 -6.27
C VAL A 382 -11.72 -23.85 -7.30
N VAL A 383 -11.23 -24.08 -8.52
CA VAL A 383 -11.38 -23.16 -9.66
C VAL A 383 -12.86 -23.06 -10.05
N GLU A 384 -13.58 -24.17 -10.17
CA GLU A 384 -15.04 -24.17 -10.35
C GLU A 384 -15.75 -23.45 -9.21
N ARG A 385 -15.27 -23.62 -7.97
CA ARG A 385 -15.79 -22.90 -6.79
C ARG A 385 -15.61 -21.40 -6.94
N ILE A 386 -14.44 -20.93 -7.39
CA ILE A 386 -14.09 -19.51 -7.63
C ILE A 386 -14.87 -18.93 -8.82
N ILE A 387 -15.02 -19.68 -9.91
CA ILE A 387 -15.82 -19.27 -11.08
C ILE A 387 -17.31 -19.20 -10.72
N THR A 388 -17.80 -20.10 -9.87
CA THR A 388 -19.16 -20.02 -9.30
C THR A 388 -19.30 -18.81 -8.36
N LYS A 389 -18.26 -18.47 -7.55
CA LYS A 389 -18.20 -17.22 -6.75
C LYS A 389 -18.31 -15.97 -7.63
N ILE A 390 -17.68 -15.99 -8.81
CA ILE A 390 -17.65 -14.87 -9.75
C ILE A 390 -19.00 -14.70 -10.48
N ASN A 391 -19.69 -15.79 -10.80
CA ASN A 391 -20.98 -15.72 -11.50
C ASN A 391 -22.16 -15.35 -10.60
N ILE A 392 -22.11 -15.66 -9.30
CA ILE A 392 -23.15 -15.27 -8.33
C ILE A 392 -23.06 -13.77 -7.98
N ALA A 393 -21.88 -13.18 -8.04
CA ALA A 393 -21.67 -11.74 -7.82
C ALA A 393 -22.09 -10.85 -9.01
N ARG A 394 -22.48 -11.45 -10.14
CA ARG A 394 -22.71 -10.76 -11.42
C ARG A 394 -24.03 -9.96 -11.48
N SER A 395 -24.96 -10.16 -10.54
CA SER A 395 -26.26 -9.45 -10.51
C SER A 395 -26.32 -8.26 -9.54
N GLU A 396 -25.36 -8.09 -8.63
CA GLU A 396 -25.36 -7.03 -7.61
C GLU A 396 -24.24 -5.98 -7.82
N ILE A 397 -23.35 -6.15 -8.80
CA ILE A 397 -22.36 -5.15 -9.23
C ILE A 397 -22.90 -4.42 -10.45
N LYS A 398 -23.96 -3.64 -10.28
CA LYS A 398 -24.43 -2.71 -11.32
C LYS A 398 -24.24 -1.23 -10.96
N GLU A 399 -23.74 -0.94 -9.76
CA GLU A 399 -23.35 0.41 -9.33
C GLU A 399 -22.08 0.32 -8.46
N GLY A 400 -20.90 0.62 -9.03
CA GLY A 400 -19.73 0.98 -8.23
C GLY A 400 -18.37 0.31 -8.49
N LEU A 401 -18.14 -0.41 -9.60
CA LEU A 401 -16.78 -0.82 -10.03
C LEU A 401 -16.76 -1.18 -11.52
N THR A 402 -16.83 -0.16 -12.35
CA THR A 402 -16.64 -0.27 -13.80
C THR A 402 -15.15 -0.08 -14.08
N SER A 403 -14.40 -1.15 -14.34
CA SER A 403 -13.34 -1.23 -15.39
C SER A 403 -12.29 -2.35 -15.24
N TYR A 404 -12.26 -3.18 -14.19
CA TYR A 404 -11.32 -4.34 -14.16
C TYR A 404 -12.04 -5.66 -14.30
N ARG A 405 -12.35 -6.04 -15.55
CA ARG A 405 -12.57 -7.42 -16.06
C ARG A 405 -13.09 -7.42 -17.49
N LEU A 406 -12.29 -6.89 -18.40
CA LEU A 406 -12.43 -7.17 -19.83
C LEU A 406 -11.06 -7.00 -20.46
N MET A 407 -10.30 -8.10 -20.48
CA MET A 407 -9.47 -8.56 -21.59
C MET A 407 -9.01 -9.97 -21.23
N ASP A 408 -9.89 -10.93 -21.51
CA ASP A 408 -9.48 -12.29 -21.80
C ASP A 408 -9.97 -12.57 -23.22
N LYS A 409 -9.07 -13.10 -24.06
CA LYS A 409 -9.07 -13.20 -25.55
C LYS A 409 -8.29 -12.11 -26.31
N MET A 410 -6.96 -12.16 -26.20
CA MET A 410 -6.16 -12.31 -27.41
C MET A 410 -5.55 -13.71 -27.39
N GLU A 411 -5.87 -14.51 -28.41
CA GLU A 411 -5.30 -15.83 -28.63
C GLU A 411 -3.79 -15.68 -28.91
N GLY A 412 -2.96 -16.11 -27.97
CA GLY A 412 -1.51 -16.18 -28.09
C GLY A 412 -0.85 -16.33 -26.73
N GLU A 413 -0.52 -17.57 -26.35
CA GLU A 413 0.41 -17.99 -25.29
C GLU A 413 0.76 -16.91 -24.23
N GLY A 414 -0.02 -16.90 -23.14
CA GLY A 414 0.20 -16.04 -21.99
C GLY A 414 1.54 -16.33 -21.32
N LEU A 415 2.49 -15.41 -21.51
CA LEU A 415 3.77 -15.33 -20.81
C LEU A 415 3.94 -13.91 -20.25
N GLY A 416 2.88 -13.37 -19.64
CA GLY A 416 2.97 -12.14 -18.86
C GLY A 416 3.60 -12.43 -17.49
N PRO A 417 4.32 -11.47 -16.88
CA PRO A 417 4.77 -11.59 -15.50
C PRO A 417 3.57 -11.58 -14.55
N GLU A 418 3.57 -12.48 -13.57
CA GLU A 418 2.56 -12.50 -12.50
C GLU A 418 3.01 -11.67 -11.27
N PHE A 419 2.05 -11.13 -10.51
CA PHE A 419 2.32 -10.23 -9.38
C PHE A 419 1.62 -10.64 -8.09
N LYS A 420 2.28 -10.40 -6.95
CA LYS A 420 1.81 -10.80 -5.62
C LYS A 420 1.12 -9.67 -4.88
N TYR A 421 0.00 -9.99 -4.25
CA TYR A 421 -0.69 -9.14 -3.29
C TYR A 421 -0.65 -9.76 -1.89
N PHE A 422 -0.11 -9.06 -0.90
CA PHE A 422 -0.11 -9.57 0.49
C PHE A 422 -1.44 -9.24 1.19
N ASP A 423 -2.30 -10.25 1.34
CA ASP A 423 -3.49 -10.12 2.17
C ASP A 423 -3.14 -10.07 3.66
N LEU A 424 -3.68 -9.08 4.37
CA LEU A 424 -3.72 -9.12 5.82
C LEU A 424 -4.72 -10.21 6.25
N PRO A 425 -4.36 -11.14 7.16
CA PRO A 425 -5.30 -12.16 7.61
C PRO A 425 -6.51 -11.50 8.30
N GLU A 426 -7.63 -11.44 7.59
CA GLU A 426 -8.91 -10.88 8.06
C GLU A 426 -9.48 -11.61 9.29
N SER A 427 -9.03 -12.84 9.52
CA SER A 427 -9.66 -13.81 10.42
C SER A 427 -9.35 -13.60 11.90
N GLU A 428 -8.38 -12.75 12.27
CA GLU A 428 -7.84 -12.74 13.63
C GLU A 428 -8.00 -11.45 14.44
N ALA A 429 -8.58 -10.37 13.89
CA ALA A 429 -8.52 -9.08 14.54
C ALA A 429 -9.61 -8.08 14.09
N GLY A 430 -10.39 -7.56 15.05
CA GLY A 430 -11.41 -6.54 14.77
C GLY A 430 -10.84 -5.22 14.21
N PHE A 431 -11.73 -4.25 13.94
CA PHE A 431 -11.48 -2.93 13.32
C PHE A 431 -10.07 -2.32 13.48
N VAL A 432 -9.47 -2.40 14.67
CA VAL A 432 -8.12 -1.86 14.97
C VAL A 432 -7.05 -2.33 13.97
N PHE A 433 -7.14 -3.56 13.47
CA PHE A 433 -6.14 -4.16 12.57
C PHE A 433 -6.65 -4.37 11.14
N SER A 434 -7.85 -3.87 10.83
CA SER A 434 -8.40 -3.95 9.48
C SER A 434 -7.86 -2.83 8.59
N ILE A 435 -7.93 -3.02 7.27
CA ILE A 435 -7.62 -2.00 6.26
C ILE A 435 -8.69 -0.90 6.13
N TYR A 436 -9.90 -1.13 6.62
CA TYR A 436 -11.00 -0.16 6.51
C TYR A 436 -10.72 1.10 7.30
N ARG A 437 -10.98 2.29 6.76
CA ARG A 437 -10.70 3.54 7.47
C ARG A 437 -11.67 3.73 8.62
N THR A 438 -12.96 3.43 8.40
CA THR A 438 -14.03 3.64 9.36
C THR A 438 -14.60 2.36 9.93
N ARG A 439 -15.23 2.45 11.11
CA ARG A 439 -15.83 1.29 11.78
C ARG A 439 -17.08 0.83 11.04
N GLU A 440 -17.73 1.77 10.37
CA GLU A 440 -18.90 1.60 9.52
C GLU A 440 -18.53 0.78 8.27
N GLU A 441 -17.46 1.14 7.56
CA GLU A 441 -16.90 0.35 6.45
C GLU A 441 -16.58 -1.08 6.89
N TRP A 442 -15.86 -1.24 8.00
CA TRP A 442 -15.50 -2.56 8.51
C TRP A 442 -16.72 -3.41 8.86
N LYS A 443 -17.69 -2.85 9.59
CA LYS A 443 -18.95 -3.56 9.91
C LYS A 443 -19.74 -3.90 8.65
N GLY A 444 -19.79 -2.98 7.69
CA GLY A 444 -20.44 -3.20 6.40
C GLY A 444 -19.80 -4.35 5.64
N SER A 445 -18.47 -4.44 5.66
CA SER A 445 -17.74 -5.57 5.09
C SER A 445 -17.99 -6.88 5.84
N GLU A 446 -17.98 -6.88 7.18
CA GLU A 446 -18.30 -8.08 7.96
C GLU A 446 -19.70 -8.61 7.68
N ILE A 447 -20.69 -7.71 7.52
CA ILE A 447 -22.06 -8.08 7.14
C ILE A 447 -22.05 -8.71 5.75
N LYS A 448 -21.45 -8.05 4.76
CA LYS A 448 -21.34 -8.57 3.39
C LYS A 448 -20.66 -9.95 3.36
N ARG A 449 -19.60 -10.14 4.14
CA ARG A 449 -18.87 -11.41 4.23
C ARG A 449 -19.74 -12.49 4.85
N ARG A 450 -20.44 -12.20 5.95
CA ARG A 450 -21.35 -13.16 6.60
C ARG A 450 -22.51 -13.56 5.69
N ASP A 451 -23.08 -12.59 4.96
CA ASP A 451 -24.16 -12.85 4.01
C ASP A 451 -23.65 -13.70 2.83
N LEU A 452 -22.41 -13.46 2.39
CA LEU A 452 -21.75 -14.26 1.38
C LEU A 452 -21.45 -15.69 1.86
N ASP A 453 -20.94 -15.86 3.08
CA ASP A 453 -20.70 -17.17 3.69
C ASP A 453 -22.00 -17.97 3.84
N ALA A 454 -23.09 -17.32 4.28
CA ALA A 454 -24.41 -17.94 4.36
C ALA A 454 -24.93 -18.40 2.98
N ARG A 455 -24.71 -17.60 1.92
CA ARG A 455 -25.02 -17.99 0.54
C ARG A 455 -24.21 -19.22 0.13
N TYR A 456 -22.94 -19.34 0.54
CA TYR A 456 -22.13 -20.52 0.22
C TYR A 456 -22.57 -21.79 0.94
N ASP A 457 -22.96 -21.66 2.20
CA ASP A 457 -23.44 -22.81 2.96
C ASP A 457 -24.76 -23.35 2.40
N ASP A 458 -25.67 -22.48 1.95
CA ASP A 458 -26.91 -22.88 1.23
C ASP A 458 -26.59 -23.62 -0.08
N ILE A 459 -25.64 -23.13 -0.88
CA ILE A 459 -25.22 -23.80 -2.12
C ILE A 459 -24.60 -25.17 -1.84
N ARG A 460 -23.78 -25.28 -0.78
CA ARG A 460 -23.15 -26.54 -0.40
C ARG A 460 -24.18 -27.56 0.09
N ALA A 461 -25.15 -27.13 0.88
CA ALA A 461 -26.23 -27.98 1.36
C ALA A 461 -27.06 -28.53 0.18
N ARG A 462 -27.44 -27.67 -0.78
CA ARG A 462 -28.19 -28.11 -1.97
C ARG A 462 -27.43 -29.11 -2.83
N ARG A 463 -26.12 -28.90 -3.03
CA ARG A 463 -25.29 -29.86 -3.79
C ARG A 463 -25.22 -31.21 -3.09
N GLN A 464 -25.13 -31.24 -1.76
CA GLN A 464 -25.14 -32.49 -0.99
C GLN A 464 -26.49 -33.21 -1.07
N GLU A 465 -27.60 -32.48 -1.10
CA GLU A 465 -28.94 -33.06 -1.31
C GLU A 465 -29.09 -33.66 -2.73
N THR A 466 -28.62 -32.97 -3.79
CA THR A 466 -28.68 -33.50 -5.16
C THR A 466 -27.83 -34.76 -5.36
N THR A 467 -26.66 -34.85 -4.72
CA THR A 467 -25.80 -36.05 -4.79
C THR A 467 -26.39 -37.26 -4.05
N LEU A 468 -27.26 -37.03 -3.05
CA LEU A 468 -27.98 -38.09 -2.35
C LEU A 468 -29.19 -38.58 -3.17
N GLU A 469 -29.91 -37.68 -3.84
CA GLU A 469 -31.03 -38.04 -4.72
C GLU A 469 -30.58 -38.84 -5.97
N GLU A 470 -29.45 -38.46 -6.59
CA GLU A 470 -28.89 -39.22 -7.73
C GLU A 470 -28.31 -40.59 -7.33
N GLY A 471 -27.99 -40.79 -6.05
CA GLY A 471 -27.55 -42.08 -5.50
C GLY A 471 -28.69 -43.06 -5.23
N GLU A 472 -29.93 -42.58 -5.08
CA GLU A 472 -31.11 -43.43 -4.80
C GLU A 472 -31.83 -43.90 -6.08
N GLU A 473 -31.64 -43.24 -7.24
CA GLU A 473 -32.25 -43.66 -8.52
C GLU A 473 -31.44 -44.75 -9.28
N GLY A 474 -30.29 -45.18 -8.76
CA GLY A 474 -29.38 -46.14 -9.43
C GLY A 474 -29.53 -47.62 -9.04
N GLU A 475 -30.38 -47.97 -8.08
CA GLU A 475 -30.46 -49.34 -7.53
C GLU A 475 -31.68 -50.18 -7.93
N ASP A 476 -32.56 -49.72 -8.83
CA ASP A 476 -33.63 -50.58 -9.38
C ASP A 476 -33.21 -51.24 -10.71
N GLY A 477 -32.60 -52.41 -10.54
CA GLY A 477 -32.04 -53.25 -11.60
C GLY A 477 -33.04 -53.72 -12.66
N GLN A 478 -32.63 -53.59 -13.92
CA GLN A 478 -33.08 -54.45 -15.00
C GLN A 478 -32.05 -55.55 -15.24
N GLN A 479 -32.26 -56.70 -14.60
CA GLN A 479 -31.81 -57.98 -15.15
C GLN A 479 -32.80 -58.41 -16.24
N VAL A 480 -32.34 -58.48 -17.49
CA VAL A 480 -33.00 -59.28 -18.52
C VAL A 480 -31.95 -60.16 -19.20
N HIS A 481 -32.32 -61.45 -19.26
CA HIS A 481 -31.58 -62.62 -19.72
C HIS A 481 -31.03 -62.57 -21.14
#